data_AF-A0A8H3GJL1-F1
#
_entry.id   AF-A0A8H3GJL1-F1
#
_cell.length_a   1.000
_cell.length_b   1.000
_cell.length_c   1.000
_cell.angle_alpha   90.00
_cell.angle_beta   90.00
_cell.angle_gamma   90.00
#
_symmetry.space_group_name_H-M   'P 1'
#
loop_
_entity.id
_entity.type
_entity.pdbx_description
1 polymer ?
#
loop_
_entity_poly.entity_id
_entity_poly.type
_entity_poly.pdbx_seq_one_letter_code
_entity_poly.pdbx_strand_id
1 'polypeptide(L)'
;MAVAQSQIGGCAGSRSAYHVKLAWCCTVSWSHLNLRLPSGIASEALDTSRNDKMVKIYKPGKVAIVLQGRHAGKKVVVIKQLDDGTKERRYPHAIVAGIERYPRKVTKRMGAKTLAKRKKIKPFIKSVNYTHLFPTRYAVELENLKGTVQAETFKEPSQREDAKKNIKKMFEERYETGKNRWFFTPLRF
;
A
#
# COMPACT_ATOMS: atom_id res chain seq x y z
N MET A 1 24.55 -30.08 -38.74
CA MET A 1 24.23 -29.26 -39.93
C MET A 1 24.04 -27.84 -39.43
N ALA A 2 25.06 -26.98 -39.58
CA ALA A 2 25.15 -26.00 -40.67
C ALA A 2 24.00 -24.97 -40.56
N VAL A 3 24.18 -23.65 -40.52
CA VAL A 3 25.27 -22.77 -40.91
C VAL A 3 24.94 -21.39 -40.33
N ALA A 4 25.97 -20.62 -39.99
CA ALA A 4 25.87 -19.18 -39.73
C ALA A 4 25.55 -18.41 -41.03
N GLN A 5 24.75 -17.35 -40.96
CA GLN A 5 24.84 -16.21 -41.89
C GLN A 5 24.03 -15.06 -41.28
N SER A 6 24.63 -13.96 -40.82
CA SER A 6 25.31 -12.90 -41.60
C SER A 6 24.43 -12.36 -42.72
N GLN A 7 24.04 -11.09 -42.65
CA GLN A 7 24.50 -10.00 -43.53
C GLN A 7 23.50 -8.81 -43.49
N ILE A 8 23.95 -7.60 -43.14
CA ILE A 8 24.43 -6.50 -44.00
C ILE A 8 23.29 -5.69 -44.65
N GLY A 9 23.40 -4.37 -44.50
CA GLY A 9 22.95 -3.39 -45.50
C GLY A 9 21.60 -2.76 -45.17
N GLY A 10 21.43 -1.45 -45.16
CA GLY A 10 22.25 -0.39 -45.74
C GLY A 10 21.33 0.58 -46.48
N CYS A 11 21.51 1.86 -46.17
CA CYS A 11 21.42 3.00 -47.09
C CYS A 11 20.08 3.34 -47.78
N ALA A 12 19.55 4.48 -47.33
CA ALA A 12 19.48 5.72 -48.11
C ALA A 12 18.29 5.96 -49.05
N GLY A 13 17.66 7.12 -48.78
CA GLY A 13 17.10 8.03 -49.77
C GLY A 13 15.70 7.69 -50.28
N SER A 14 14.95 8.59 -50.88
CA SER A 14 15.01 10.04 -51.04
C SER A 14 13.75 10.43 -51.83
N ARG A 15 13.26 11.68 -51.67
CA ARG A 15 12.32 12.38 -52.60
C ARG A 15 10.91 11.77 -52.63
N SER A 16 9.80 12.42 -53.01
CA SER A 16 9.46 13.64 -53.74
C SER A 16 7.99 13.89 -53.36
N ALA A 17 7.57 15.05 -52.84
CA ALA A 17 7.08 16.23 -53.56
C ALA A 17 5.96 15.99 -54.60
N TYR A 18 4.97 16.89 -54.51
CA TYR A 18 3.94 17.34 -55.48
C TYR A 18 2.58 16.60 -55.52
N HIS A 19 1.51 17.31 -55.15
CA HIS A 19 0.60 17.86 -56.17
C HIS A 19 -0.24 19.03 -55.65
N VAL A 20 -0.17 20.14 -56.38
CA VAL A 20 -0.93 21.38 -56.23
C VAL A 20 -2.23 21.28 -57.04
N LYS A 21 -3.31 21.91 -56.58
CA LYS A 21 -4.34 22.50 -57.46
C LYS A 21 -4.99 23.71 -56.76
N LEU A 22 -4.62 24.90 -57.24
CA LEU A 22 -5.38 26.14 -57.09
C LEU A 22 -6.60 26.11 -58.01
N ALA A 23 -7.69 26.76 -57.60
CA ALA A 23 -8.49 27.65 -58.44
C ALA A 23 -9.37 28.57 -57.58
N TRP A 24 -9.68 29.74 -58.13
CA TRP A 24 -9.92 31.02 -57.48
C TRP A 24 -11.33 31.56 -57.79
N CYS A 25 -11.65 32.74 -57.24
CA CYS A 25 -12.84 33.61 -57.43
C CYS A 25 -14.12 33.21 -56.67
N CYS A 26 -14.93 34.11 -56.09
CA CYS A 26 -15.04 35.57 -56.28
C CYS A 26 -15.67 36.27 -55.05
N THR A 27 -15.47 37.59 -55.03
CA THR A 27 -15.84 38.64 -54.07
C THR A 27 -17.32 38.75 -53.67
N VAL A 28 -17.64 38.94 -52.37
CA VAL A 28 -18.78 39.76 -51.90
C VAL A 28 -18.53 40.34 -50.49
N SER A 29 -18.59 41.68 -50.45
CA SER A 29 -19.05 42.57 -49.37
C SER A 29 -18.39 42.59 -47.99
N TRP A 30 -17.92 43.80 -47.70
CA TRP A 30 -17.35 44.34 -46.48
C TRP A 30 -18.49 44.69 -45.51
N SER A 31 -18.61 44.00 -44.36
CA SER A 31 -19.46 44.45 -43.25
C SER A 31 -18.96 43.86 -41.93
N HIS A 32 -18.61 44.74 -41.00
CA HIS A 32 -18.23 44.52 -39.60
C HIS A 32 -16.88 43.83 -39.31
N LEU A 33 -15.88 44.69 -39.17
CA LEU A 33 -14.75 44.50 -38.27
C LEU A 33 -15.28 44.30 -36.83
N ASN A 34 -15.27 43.06 -36.34
CA ASN A 34 -15.35 42.78 -34.91
C ASN A 34 -14.25 41.77 -34.58
N LEU A 35 -13.18 42.29 -33.97
CA LEU A 35 -12.08 41.50 -33.42
C LEU A 35 -12.63 40.58 -32.33
N ARG A 36 -12.89 39.32 -32.68
CA ARG A 36 -13.15 38.25 -31.73
C ARG A 36 -11.92 37.34 -31.68
N LEU A 37 -11.16 37.51 -30.61
CA LEU A 37 -10.00 36.69 -30.26
C LEU A 37 -10.35 35.19 -30.34
N PRO A 38 -9.54 34.35 -30.99
CA PRO A 38 -9.70 32.91 -30.95
C PRO A 38 -9.35 32.40 -29.55
N SER A 39 -10.37 32.01 -28.79
CA SER A 39 -10.24 31.22 -27.57
C SER A 39 -9.81 29.80 -27.95
N GLY A 40 -8.50 29.61 -28.10
CA GLY A 40 -7.89 28.33 -28.45
C GLY A 40 -6.48 28.25 -27.87
N ILE A 41 -6.36 28.45 -26.55
CA ILE A 41 -5.12 28.30 -25.81
C ILE A 41 -5.21 26.99 -25.03
N ALA A 42 -4.33 26.06 -25.40
CA ALA A 42 -3.75 25.00 -24.58
C ALA A 42 -4.66 24.32 -23.55
N SER A 43 -5.27 23.19 -23.95
CA SER A 43 -5.56 22.09 -23.02
C SER A 43 -4.43 21.07 -23.08
N GLU A 44 -3.19 21.52 -22.86
CA GLU A 44 -2.09 20.64 -22.47
C GLU A 44 -2.18 20.41 -20.96
N ALA A 45 -2.27 19.14 -20.59
CA ALA A 45 -1.86 18.58 -19.30
C ALA A 45 -2.18 19.41 -18.04
N LEU A 46 -3.39 19.23 -17.49
CA LEU A 46 -3.53 19.18 -16.03
C LEU A 46 -3.12 17.77 -15.57
N ASP A 47 -1.84 17.47 -15.77
CA ASP A 47 -1.14 16.38 -15.12
C ASP A 47 -1.08 16.67 -13.61
N THR A 48 -1.31 15.59 -12.86
CA THR A 48 -1.30 15.46 -11.42
C THR A 48 -1.92 16.60 -10.63
N SER A 49 -3.12 16.33 -10.10
CA SER A 49 -3.49 16.81 -8.77
C SER A 49 -2.26 16.71 -7.87
N ARG A 50 -1.59 17.85 -7.66
CA ARG A 50 -0.65 18.04 -6.58
C ARG A 50 -1.49 17.93 -5.34
N ASN A 51 -1.62 16.68 -4.91
CA ASN A 51 -1.91 16.34 -3.57
C ASN A 51 -0.79 16.96 -2.73
N ASP A 52 -1.00 18.19 -2.31
CA ASP A 52 -0.55 18.66 -1.01
C ASP A 52 -1.31 17.89 0.09
N LYS A 53 -1.33 16.55 -0.05
CA LYS A 53 -1.81 15.61 0.94
C LYS A 53 -0.77 15.64 2.04
N MET A 54 -1.11 16.31 3.14
CA MET A 54 -0.46 16.07 4.43
C MET A 54 -0.09 14.57 4.56
N VAL A 55 1.18 14.29 4.89
CA VAL A 55 1.69 12.92 4.88
C VAL A 55 0.99 12.11 5.97
N LYS A 56 0.08 11.21 5.57
CA LYS A 56 -0.61 10.31 6.50
C LYS A 56 0.40 9.41 7.20
N ILE A 57 0.41 9.45 8.54
CA ILE A 57 1.35 8.69 9.39
C ILE A 57 1.00 7.19 9.38
N TYR A 58 -0.30 6.87 9.44
CA TYR A 58 -0.82 5.51 9.55
C TYR A 58 -1.03 4.85 8.18
N LYS A 59 0.06 4.61 7.46
CA LYS A 59 0.01 3.84 6.20
C LYS A 59 -0.07 2.33 6.49
N PRO A 60 -0.69 1.53 5.60
CA PRO A 60 -0.66 0.08 5.74
C PRO A 60 0.77 -0.45 5.75
N GLY A 61 1.09 -1.35 6.68
CA GLY A 61 2.45 -1.85 6.93
C GLY A 61 3.27 -1.02 7.93
N LYS A 62 2.75 0.12 8.41
CA LYS A 62 3.39 0.84 9.53
C LYS A 62 3.10 0.17 10.86
N VAL A 63 4.07 0.25 11.77
CA VAL A 63 3.95 -0.28 13.12
C VAL A 63 3.48 0.83 14.06
N ALA A 64 2.57 0.48 14.95
CA ALA A 64 2.12 1.33 16.04
C ALA A 64 2.13 0.54 17.37
N ILE A 65 2.03 1.25 18.48
CA ILE A 65 1.84 0.66 19.81
C ILE A 65 0.44 1.04 20.29
N VAL A 66 -0.27 0.10 20.89
CA VAL A 66 -1.59 0.39 21.49
C VAL A 66 -1.39 1.03 22.85
N LEU A 67 -2.03 2.17 23.09
CA LEU A 67 -1.94 2.91 24.35
C LEU A 67 -2.94 2.45 25.40
N GLN A 68 -4.16 2.07 24.99
CA GLN A 68 -5.28 1.84 25.92
C GLN A 68 -6.03 0.52 25.65
N GLY A 69 -6.72 0.03 26.70
CA GLY A 69 -7.53 -1.19 26.68
C GLY A 69 -6.74 -2.48 26.92
N ARG A 70 -7.40 -3.64 26.73
CA ARG A 70 -6.82 -4.98 27.01
C ARG A 70 -5.47 -5.26 26.32
N HIS A 71 -5.21 -4.64 25.17
CA HIS A 71 -3.98 -4.83 24.41
C HIS A 71 -3.00 -3.65 24.54
N ALA A 72 -3.12 -2.83 25.58
CA ALA A 72 -2.16 -1.76 25.85
C ALA A 72 -0.72 -2.30 25.95
N GLY A 73 0.23 -1.50 25.44
CA GLY A 73 1.65 -1.85 25.37
C GLY A 73 2.00 -2.94 24.35
N LYS A 74 1.02 -3.42 23.57
CA LYS A 74 1.24 -4.39 22.50
C LYS A 74 1.53 -3.68 21.18
N LYS A 75 2.49 -4.23 20.43
CA LYS A 75 2.90 -3.77 19.11
C LYS A 75 1.92 -4.30 18.08
N VAL A 76 1.53 -3.44 17.17
CA VAL A 76 0.55 -3.71 16.13
C VAL A 76 1.05 -3.21 14.78
N VAL A 77 0.63 -3.89 13.72
CA VAL A 77 0.79 -3.45 12.34
C VAL A 77 -0.56 -2.95 11.84
N VAL A 78 -0.56 -1.78 11.20
CA VAL A 78 -1.74 -1.23 10.53
C VAL A 78 -1.96 -2.01 9.24
N ILE A 79 -3.13 -2.65 9.10
CA ILE A 79 -3.50 -3.38 7.88
C ILE A 79 -4.28 -2.46 6.95
N LYS A 80 -5.31 -1.80 7.48
CA LYS A 80 -6.20 -0.92 6.72
C LYS A 80 -6.49 0.34 7.52
N GLN A 81 -6.32 1.48 6.88
CA GLN A 81 -6.72 2.79 7.36
C GLN A 81 -8.18 3.05 6.97
N LEU A 82 -8.99 3.56 7.90
CA LEU A 82 -10.39 3.94 7.68
C LEU A 82 -10.57 5.35 8.24
N ASP A 83 -10.24 6.34 7.41
CA ASP A 83 -10.19 7.75 7.81
C ASP A 83 -11.59 8.39 7.80
N ASP A 84 -12.45 7.98 6.87
CA ASP A 84 -13.79 8.57 6.68
C ASP A 84 -14.87 7.98 7.62
N GLY A 85 -14.46 7.08 8.53
CA GLY A 85 -15.37 6.34 9.39
C GLY A 85 -16.18 5.27 8.63
N THR A 86 -16.83 4.39 9.39
CA THR A 86 -17.77 3.40 8.86
C THR A 86 -19.16 3.63 9.48
N LYS A 87 -20.21 3.05 8.89
CA LYS A 87 -21.57 3.15 9.45
C LYS A 87 -21.64 2.67 10.91
N GLU A 88 -20.83 1.68 11.27
CA GLU A 88 -20.71 1.18 12.66
C GLU A 88 -19.94 2.14 13.58
N ARG A 89 -18.93 2.84 13.05
CA ARG A 89 -18.00 3.69 13.83
C ARG A 89 -17.73 4.98 13.07
N ARG A 90 -18.35 6.08 13.51
CA ARG A 90 -18.23 7.40 12.88
C ARG A 90 -16.86 8.08 13.06
N TYR A 91 -15.99 7.54 13.90
CA TYR A 91 -14.66 8.08 14.17
C TYR A 91 -13.60 7.44 13.26
N PRO A 92 -12.49 8.14 12.99
CA PRO A 92 -11.40 7.60 12.19
C PRO A 92 -10.69 6.49 12.96
N HIS A 93 -10.48 5.34 12.31
CA HIS A 93 -9.93 4.14 12.95
C HIS A 93 -9.07 3.32 11.99
N ALA A 94 -8.24 2.46 12.57
CA ALA A 94 -7.44 1.50 11.83
C ALA A 94 -7.84 0.07 12.20
N ILE A 95 -7.84 -0.80 11.20
CA ILE A 95 -7.81 -2.24 11.40
C ILE A 95 -6.36 -2.63 11.61
N VAL A 96 -6.09 -3.19 12.80
CA VAL A 96 -4.74 -3.56 13.22
C VAL A 96 -4.64 -5.05 13.53
N ALA A 97 -3.48 -5.62 13.25
CA ALA A 97 -3.08 -6.93 13.73
C ALA A 97 -1.84 -6.81 14.62
N GLY A 98 -1.86 -7.47 15.77
CA GLY A 98 -0.77 -7.39 16.73
C GLY A 98 -0.47 -8.71 17.41
N ILE A 99 0.49 -8.65 18.31
CA ILE A 99 0.94 -9.79 19.09
C ILE A 99 0.45 -9.65 20.53
N GLU A 100 -0.41 -10.56 20.99
CA GLU A 100 -0.87 -10.60 22.38
C GLU A 100 0.22 -11.26 23.26
N ARG A 101 0.67 -12.46 22.82
CA ARG A 101 1.76 -13.22 23.43
C ARG A 101 2.95 -13.26 22.50
N TYR A 102 4.03 -12.58 22.92
CA TYR A 102 5.31 -12.54 22.21
C TYR A 102 6.06 -13.87 22.32
N PRO A 103 6.91 -14.19 21.33
CA PRO A 103 7.85 -15.30 21.43
C PRO A 103 8.83 -15.03 22.58
N ARG A 104 9.20 -16.08 23.31
CA ARG A 104 10.17 -16.00 24.41
C ARG A 104 11.59 -16.16 23.89
N LYS A 105 12.56 -15.60 24.62
CA LYS A 105 13.99 -15.72 24.29
C LYS A 105 14.40 -17.19 24.15
N VAL A 106 15.09 -17.47 23.05
CA VAL A 106 15.70 -18.75 22.70
C VAL A 106 17.20 -18.69 23.00
N THR A 107 17.74 -19.80 23.52
CA THR A 107 19.17 -19.99 23.86
C THR A 107 19.61 -21.36 23.35
N LYS A 108 20.90 -21.52 23.02
CA LYS A 108 21.44 -22.73 22.39
C LYS A 108 21.26 -24.01 23.22
N ARG A 109 21.21 -23.92 24.56
CA ARG A 109 21.08 -25.07 25.48
C ARG A 109 19.70 -25.73 25.49
N MET A 110 18.70 -25.14 24.83
CA MET A 110 17.33 -25.64 24.89
C MET A 110 17.08 -26.79 23.91
N GLY A 111 16.36 -27.83 24.36
CA GLY A 111 15.92 -28.92 23.49
C GLY A 111 14.80 -28.52 22.53
N ALA A 112 14.69 -29.22 21.40
CA ALA A 112 13.77 -28.91 20.30
C ALA A 112 12.30 -28.70 20.74
N LYS A 113 11.81 -29.53 21.66
CA LYS A 113 10.43 -29.42 22.20
C LYS A 113 10.18 -28.09 22.92
N THR A 114 11.17 -27.59 23.66
CA THR A 114 11.06 -26.30 24.37
C THR A 114 11.19 -25.12 23.41
N LEU A 115 12.02 -25.25 22.37
CA LEU A 115 12.17 -24.26 21.32
C LEU A 115 10.84 -24.05 20.57
N ALA A 116 10.18 -25.13 20.14
CA ALA A 116 8.89 -25.07 19.47
C ALA A 116 7.82 -24.37 20.34
N LYS A 117 7.81 -24.62 21.65
CA LYS A 117 6.87 -23.96 22.58
C LYS A 117 7.15 -22.46 22.74
N ARG A 118 8.43 -22.04 22.73
CA ARG A 118 8.83 -20.62 22.92
C ARG A 118 8.66 -19.76 21.67
N LYS A 119 8.77 -20.37 20.48
CA LYS A 119 8.55 -19.69 19.19
C LYS A 119 7.09 -19.32 18.93
N LYS A 120 6.13 -20.06 19.52
CA LYS A 120 4.69 -19.86 19.27
C LYS A 120 4.22 -18.45 19.60
N ILE A 121 3.51 -17.85 18.65
CA ILE A 121 2.95 -16.49 18.77
C ILE A 121 1.43 -16.57 18.90
N LYS A 122 0.84 -15.74 19.77
CA LYS A 122 -0.62 -15.55 19.83
C LYS A 122 -0.97 -14.18 19.22
N PRO A 123 -1.47 -14.12 17.98
CA PRO A 123 -1.89 -12.86 17.38
C PRO A 123 -3.28 -12.43 17.86
N PHE A 124 -3.57 -11.14 17.70
CA PHE A 124 -4.90 -10.60 17.83
C PHE A 124 -5.20 -9.64 16.68
N ILE A 125 -6.48 -9.44 16.41
CA ILE A 125 -7.00 -8.53 15.39
C ILE A 125 -7.98 -7.61 16.11
N LYS A 126 -7.88 -6.30 15.85
CA LYS A 126 -8.78 -5.32 16.47
C LYS A 126 -8.99 -4.12 15.54
N SER A 127 -10.16 -3.50 15.62
CA SER A 127 -10.40 -2.15 15.11
C SER A 127 -10.12 -1.15 16.24
N VAL A 128 -9.22 -0.18 16.00
CA VAL A 128 -8.72 0.74 17.03
C VAL A 128 -8.75 2.18 16.50
N ASN A 129 -9.27 3.10 17.31
CA ASN A 129 -9.21 4.54 17.02
C ASN A 129 -7.74 5.03 17.00
N TYR A 130 -7.41 5.96 16.10
CA TYR A 130 -6.08 6.53 15.97
C TYR A 130 -5.55 7.18 17.26
N THR A 131 -6.41 7.78 18.09
CA THR A 131 -5.99 8.37 19.38
C THR A 131 -5.38 7.34 20.32
N HIS A 132 -5.80 6.08 20.22
CA HIS A 132 -5.29 4.98 21.07
C HIS A 132 -4.07 4.28 20.47
N LEU A 133 -3.53 4.79 19.36
CA LEU A 133 -2.32 4.30 18.73
C LEU A 133 -1.20 5.32 18.91
N PHE A 134 -0.03 4.82 19.30
CA PHE A 134 1.21 5.57 19.27
C PHE A 134 1.96 5.20 17.98
N PRO A 135 2.17 6.14 17.06
CA PRO A 135 2.85 5.87 15.81
C PRO A 135 4.33 5.61 16.06
N THR A 136 4.90 4.65 15.33
CA THR A 136 6.34 4.39 15.40
C THR A 136 6.98 4.54 14.03
N ARG A 137 8.30 4.76 14.02
CA ARG A 137 9.09 4.87 12.80
C ARG A 137 9.12 3.56 12.00
N TYR A 138 9.00 2.42 12.68
CA TYR A 138 9.21 1.10 12.09
C TYR A 138 8.10 0.73 11.09
N ALA A 139 8.48 -0.01 10.06
CA ALA A 139 7.58 -0.62 9.11
C ALA A 139 7.80 -2.14 9.09
N VAL A 140 6.73 -2.89 8.84
CA VAL A 140 6.76 -4.32 8.56
C VAL A 140 6.03 -4.53 7.24
N GLU A 141 6.79 -4.93 6.22
CA GLU A 141 6.26 -5.22 4.90
C GLU A 141 5.53 -6.55 4.93
N LEU A 142 4.21 -6.50 5.13
CA LEU A 142 3.32 -7.66 5.09
C LEU A 142 2.41 -7.53 3.87
N GLU A 143 2.99 -7.78 2.70
CA GLU A 143 2.31 -7.67 1.41
C GLU A 143 1.04 -8.55 1.38
N ASN A 144 1.06 -9.72 2.01
CA ASN A 144 -0.05 -10.68 1.95
C ASN A 144 -1.16 -10.44 3.01
N LEU A 145 -1.04 -9.44 3.89
CA LEU A 145 -2.11 -9.12 4.86
C LEU A 145 -3.15 -8.13 4.32
N LYS A 146 -2.87 -7.49 3.19
CA LYS A 146 -3.78 -6.55 2.54
C LYS A 146 -4.91 -7.33 1.87
N GLY A 147 -5.96 -7.65 2.63
CA GLY A 147 -7.19 -8.29 2.11
C GLY A 147 -7.74 -9.40 3.00
N THR A 148 -6.91 -10.01 3.84
CA THR A 148 -7.34 -11.09 4.76
C THR A 148 -8.17 -10.58 5.93
N VAL A 149 -7.98 -9.33 6.34
CA VAL A 149 -8.73 -8.70 7.42
C VAL A 149 -9.50 -7.50 6.90
N GLN A 150 -10.83 -7.61 6.95
CA GLN A 150 -11.75 -6.57 6.51
C GLN A 150 -12.70 -6.20 7.66
N ALA A 151 -13.55 -5.19 7.45
CA ALA A 151 -14.54 -4.82 8.46
C ALA A 151 -15.55 -5.96 8.73
N GLU A 152 -15.86 -6.75 7.70
CA GLU A 152 -16.81 -7.86 7.77
C GLU A 152 -16.30 -9.04 8.58
N THR A 153 -14.99 -9.28 8.59
CA THR A 153 -14.38 -10.36 9.38
C THR A 153 -14.55 -10.17 10.88
N PHE A 154 -15.01 -8.99 11.31
CA PHE A 154 -15.36 -8.75 12.70
C PHE A 154 -16.79 -9.13 13.05
N LYS A 155 -17.71 -9.38 12.12
CA LYS A 155 -19.10 -9.72 12.47
C LYS A 155 -19.20 -11.16 12.94
N GLU A 156 -18.63 -12.08 12.17
CA GLU A 156 -18.69 -13.51 12.45
C GLU A 156 -17.48 -14.01 13.26
N PRO A 157 -17.70 -14.75 14.36
CA PRO A 157 -16.61 -15.27 15.18
C PRO A 157 -15.73 -16.29 14.44
N SER A 158 -16.31 -17.13 13.58
CA SER A 158 -15.57 -18.12 12.78
C SER A 158 -14.51 -17.47 11.90
N GLN A 159 -14.88 -16.39 11.20
CA GLN A 159 -13.96 -15.64 10.34
C GLN A 159 -12.82 -14.99 11.13
N ARG A 160 -13.09 -14.54 12.37
CA ARG A 160 -12.05 -14.00 13.26
C ARG A 160 -11.02 -15.06 13.64
N GLU A 161 -11.43 -16.31 13.83
CA GLU A 161 -10.52 -17.39 14.17
C GLU A 161 -9.63 -17.77 12.98
N ASP A 162 -10.19 -17.83 11.78
CA ASP A 162 -9.44 -18.17 10.57
C ASP A 162 -8.44 -17.06 10.20
N ALA A 163 -8.84 -15.79 10.33
CA ALA A 163 -7.93 -14.67 10.16
C ALA A 163 -6.77 -14.72 11.17
N LYS A 164 -7.02 -15.10 12.43
CA LYS A 164 -5.96 -15.27 13.44
C LYS A 164 -5.03 -16.43 13.10
N LYS A 165 -5.54 -17.56 12.59
CA LYS A 165 -4.69 -18.69 12.16
C LYS A 165 -3.76 -18.27 11.02
N ASN A 166 -4.26 -17.49 10.06
CA ASN A 166 -3.44 -16.99 8.95
C ASN A 166 -2.35 -16.02 9.42
N ILE A 167 -2.71 -15.03 10.25
CA ILE A 167 -1.75 -14.08 10.82
C ILE A 167 -0.69 -14.80 11.67
N LYS A 168 -1.10 -15.83 12.41
CA LYS A 168 -0.17 -16.61 13.24
C LYS A 168 0.93 -17.24 12.40
N LYS A 169 0.57 -17.94 11.31
CA LYS A 169 1.54 -18.57 10.40
C LYS A 169 2.54 -17.54 9.88
N MET A 170 2.04 -16.39 9.41
CA MET A 170 2.87 -15.32 8.87
C MET A 170 3.83 -14.70 9.91
N PHE A 171 3.38 -14.47 11.14
CA PHE A 171 4.24 -13.95 12.19
C PHE A 171 5.28 -14.96 12.65
N GLU A 172 4.95 -16.25 12.68
CA GLU A 172 5.89 -17.33 13.01
C GLU A 172 6.98 -17.44 11.92
N GLU A 173 6.61 -17.47 10.64
CA GLU A 173 7.55 -17.46 9.51
C GLU A 173 8.50 -16.26 9.56
N ARG A 174 7.96 -15.05 9.78
CA ARG A 174 8.78 -13.83 9.89
C ARG A 174 9.74 -13.86 11.07
N TYR A 175 9.31 -14.41 12.21
CA TYR A 175 10.18 -14.56 13.37
C TYR A 175 11.34 -15.53 13.10
N GLU A 176 11.10 -16.61 12.36
CA GLU A 176 12.14 -17.57 12.00
C GLU A 176 13.19 -16.98 11.04
N THR A 177 12.77 -16.10 10.13
CA THR A 177 13.71 -15.34 9.28
C THR A 177 14.55 -14.30 10.04
N GLY A 178 14.23 -14.02 11.32
CA GLY A 178 14.95 -13.04 12.14
C GLY A 178 14.72 -11.57 11.76
N LYS A 179 13.77 -11.29 10.84
CA LYS A 179 13.41 -9.93 10.43
C LYS A 179 12.62 -9.21 11.53
N ASN A 180 12.67 -7.87 11.54
CA ASN A 180 11.88 -7.02 12.44
C ASN A 180 12.01 -7.39 13.93
N ARG A 181 13.23 -7.63 14.42
CA ARG A 181 13.54 -8.02 15.81
C ARG A 181 12.83 -7.15 16.86
N TRP A 182 12.76 -5.84 16.61
CA TRP A 182 12.07 -4.92 17.52
C TRP A 182 10.58 -5.26 17.66
N PHE A 183 9.88 -5.65 16.59
CA PHE A 183 8.46 -5.98 16.62
C PHE A 183 8.15 -7.20 17.50
N PHE A 184 9.02 -8.23 17.46
CA PHE A 184 8.84 -9.46 18.22
C PHE A 184 9.35 -9.40 19.67
N THR A 185 10.09 -8.35 20.02
CA THR A 185 10.55 -8.13 21.40
C THR A 185 9.45 -7.43 22.20
N PRO A 186 9.06 -7.93 23.39
CA PRO A 186 8.05 -7.27 24.20
C PRO A 186 8.53 -5.89 24.66
N LEU A 187 7.62 -4.92 24.72
CA LEU A 187 7.89 -3.64 25.36
C LEU A 187 7.86 -3.84 26.88
N ARG A 188 8.86 -3.33 27.59
CA ARG A 188 8.93 -3.32 29.05
C ARG A 188 8.56 -1.92 29.51
N PHE A 189 7.55 -1.82 30.35
CA PHE A 189 7.07 -0.59 30.97
C PHE A 189 6.53 -0.98 32.36
#